data_AF-A0A5E4RVS0-F1
#
_entry.id   AF-A0A5E4RVS0-F1
#
_cell.length_a   1.000
_cell.length_b   1.000
_cell.length_c   1.000
_cell.angle_alpha   90.00
_cell.angle_beta   90.00
_cell.angle_gamma   90.00
#
_symmetry.space_group_name_H-M   'P 1'
#
loop_
_entity.id
_entity.type
_entity.pdbx_description
1 polymer ?
#
loop_
_entity_poly.entity_id
_entity_poly.type
_entity_poly.pdbx_seq_one_letter_code
_entity_poly.pdbx_strand_id
1 'polypeptide(L)'
;MSQPIAVTRQTFDDVMVPNYAPAQMVPVRGEGSRMWDQQGREYVDFTGGIAVNALGHANPELVKVIEEQARKVWHIGNGYTNEPVLRLAKALTEATFADKAFFCNSGLEANEAALKLARRYAYDHAAERGGKEKSEIISFFNSFHGRSLFTVSVGGQAKYTEGFGPIPAGIMHLPYNDLKTVEATISDATAAVIVEPVQGEGGVLPADPSFLKGLRALCDKHGALLIFDEVQTGVGRTGTLYAYEQYGVTPDILTTAKALGNGYPIGGILTTSKIAASFSPGTHGCTYGGNPLATAIAGRVLELINTAETLNGVKARHDHFIKGIEGINARHGVFEQVRGMGLLIGAVLKPAFAGRAKDIVTESEKNGLMLLVAGADVVRFAPSLNIPFADIDAGLASLEKAVATVAATAKAA
;
A
#
# COMPACT_ATOMS: atom_id res chain seq x y z
N MET A 1 21.64 -31.71 -20.12
CA MET A 1 20.79 -30.88 -19.24
C MET A 1 21.58 -30.65 -17.98
N SER A 2 21.97 -29.41 -17.67
CA SER A 2 22.66 -29.10 -16.41
C SER A 2 21.74 -29.47 -15.25
N GLN A 3 22.30 -30.05 -14.18
CA GLN A 3 21.57 -30.23 -12.93
C GLN A 3 21.00 -28.86 -12.49
N PRO A 4 19.75 -28.80 -11.99
CA PRO A 4 19.21 -27.57 -11.43
C PRO A 4 20.13 -27.06 -10.32
N ILE A 5 20.42 -25.76 -10.30
CA ILE A 5 21.22 -25.16 -9.23
C ILE A 5 20.47 -25.37 -7.90
N ALA A 6 21.18 -25.81 -6.87
CA ALA A 6 20.62 -25.84 -5.51
C ALA A 6 20.47 -24.39 -5.01
N VAL A 7 19.23 -23.88 -4.98
CA VAL A 7 18.92 -22.52 -4.54
C VAL A 7 18.85 -22.49 -3.02
N THR A 8 19.59 -21.58 -2.38
CA THR A 8 19.61 -21.37 -0.92
C THR A 8 19.54 -19.88 -0.58
N ARG A 9 19.47 -19.53 0.70
CA ARG A 9 19.60 -18.12 1.13
C ARG A 9 20.93 -17.49 0.66
N GLN A 10 22.03 -18.24 0.64
CA GLN A 10 23.33 -17.73 0.17
C GLN A 10 23.29 -17.29 -1.29
N THR A 11 22.50 -18.00 -2.12
CA THR A 11 22.34 -17.65 -3.53
C THR A 11 21.86 -16.21 -3.73
N PHE A 12 21.07 -15.64 -2.81
CA PHE A 12 20.69 -14.23 -2.87
C PHE A 12 21.92 -13.31 -2.82
N ASP A 13 22.84 -13.53 -1.88
CA ASP A 13 24.02 -12.66 -1.74
C ASP A 13 24.99 -12.82 -2.93
N ASP A 14 24.99 -14.01 -3.56
CA ASP A 14 25.84 -14.30 -4.71
C ASP A 14 25.33 -13.64 -6.01
N VAL A 15 24.01 -13.42 -6.15
CA VAL A 15 23.40 -13.04 -7.45
C VAL A 15 22.56 -11.77 -7.43
N MET A 16 22.08 -11.32 -6.26
CA MET A 16 21.18 -10.17 -6.16
C MET A 16 21.92 -8.91 -5.74
N VAL A 17 21.42 -7.75 -6.22
CA VAL A 17 21.85 -6.45 -5.70
C VAL A 17 21.50 -6.39 -4.21
N PRO A 18 22.43 -5.97 -3.32
CA PRO A 18 22.25 -6.07 -1.86
C PRO A 18 21.39 -4.95 -1.27
N ASN A 19 20.31 -4.56 -1.97
CA ASN A 19 19.39 -3.52 -1.51
C ASN A 19 18.25 -4.07 -0.63
N TYR A 20 18.29 -5.36 -0.28
CA TYR A 20 17.39 -6.01 0.68
C TYR A 20 18.18 -6.89 1.65
N ALA A 21 17.60 -7.11 2.84
CA ALA A 21 18.09 -8.06 3.84
C ALA A 21 17.03 -9.14 4.09
N PRO A 22 16.91 -10.15 3.20
CA PRO A 22 15.86 -11.16 3.31
C PRO A 22 16.08 -12.10 4.50
N ALA A 23 14.97 -12.64 5.02
CA ALA A 23 14.95 -13.66 6.07
C ALA A 23 15.76 -14.91 5.66
N GLN A 24 16.14 -15.72 6.65
CA GLN A 24 16.89 -16.96 6.39
C GLN A 24 16.04 -18.04 5.70
N MET A 25 14.72 -18.02 5.93
CA MET A 25 13.80 -18.93 5.27
C MET A 25 13.64 -18.57 3.78
N VAL A 26 13.52 -19.59 2.92
CA VAL A 26 13.22 -19.43 1.49
C VAL A 26 11.85 -20.04 1.22
N PRO A 27 10.78 -19.21 1.07
CA PRO A 27 9.43 -19.72 0.83
C PRO A 27 9.31 -20.38 -0.56
N VAL A 28 8.59 -21.50 -0.64
CA VAL A 28 8.39 -22.25 -1.90
C VAL A 28 6.93 -22.60 -2.19
N ARG A 29 6.05 -22.48 -1.20
CA ARG A 29 4.62 -22.73 -1.36
C ARG A 29 3.81 -21.78 -0.50
N GLY A 30 2.71 -21.29 -1.04
CA GLY A 30 1.72 -20.52 -0.29
C GLY A 30 0.31 -21.02 -0.60
N GLU A 31 -0.55 -21.01 0.41
CA GLU A 31 -1.95 -21.43 0.29
C GLU A 31 -2.78 -20.66 1.32
N GLY A 32 -3.75 -19.87 0.84
CA GLY A 32 -4.56 -19.03 1.73
C GLY A 32 -3.69 -18.06 2.52
N SER A 33 -3.69 -18.17 3.84
CA SER A 33 -2.86 -17.34 4.74
C SER A 33 -1.67 -18.10 5.35
N ARG A 34 -1.22 -19.17 4.70
CA ARG A 34 -0.09 -20.00 5.13
C ARG A 34 0.99 -20.07 4.05
N MET A 35 2.23 -20.23 4.51
CA MET A 35 3.43 -20.36 3.69
C MET A 35 4.29 -21.53 4.17
N TRP A 36 5.01 -22.17 3.25
CA TRP A 36 5.99 -23.22 3.55
C TRP A 36 7.34 -22.90 2.90
N ASP A 37 8.42 -23.12 3.64
CA ASP A 37 9.79 -22.96 3.15
C ASP A 37 10.37 -24.24 2.55
N GLN A 38 11.60 -24.14 2.02
CA GLN A 38 12.35 -25.27 1.45
C GLN A 38 12.57 -26.43 2.44
N GLN A 39 12.48 -26.19 3.75
CA GLN A 39 12.62 -27.20 4.79
C GLN A 39 11.26 -27.80 5.21
N GLY A 40 10.17 -27.39 4.55
CA GLY A 40 8.81 -27.83 4.85
C GLY A 40 8.21 -27.20 6.09
N ARG A 41 8.87 -26.19 6.68
CA ARG A 41 8.35 -25.50 7.85
C ARG A 41 7.22 -24.58 7.44
N GLU A 42 6.15 -24.61 8.21
CA GLU A 42 4.95 -23.80 8.00
C GLU A 42 5.02 -22.47 8.75
N TYR A 43 4.45 -21.43 8.14
CA TYR A 43 4.27 -20.11 8.71
C TYR A 43 2.85 -19.59 8.47
N VAL A 44 2.26 -18.97 9.48
CA VAL A 44 1.08 -18.10 9.29
C VAL A 44 1.54 -16.76 8.74
N ASP A 45 0.90 -16.27 7.68
CA ASP A 45 1.26 -15.02 7.02
C ASP A 45 0.35 -13.86 7.46
N PHE A 46 0.85 -13.05 8.40
CA PHE A 46 0.25 -11.76 8.75
C PHE A 46 0.87 -10.58 7.99
N THR A 47 1.72 -10.83 6.99
CA THR A 47 2.32 -9.78 6.16
C THR A 47 1.52 -9.50 4.90
N GLY A 48 0.89 -10.54 4.34
CA GLY A 48 0.25 -10.50 3.04
C GLY A 48 1.17 -9.97 1.95
N GLY A 49 2.48 -10.20 2.02
CA GLY A 49 3.45 -9.61 1.09
C GLY A 49 3.49 -8.08 1.12
N ILE A 50 3.36 -7.48 2.31
CA ILE A 50 3.23 -6.03 2.52
C ILE A 50 1.88 -5.50 1.99
N ALA A 51 0.80 -6.12 2.47
CA ALA A 51 -0.60 -5.81 2.15
C ALA A 51 -1.02 -6.12 0.69
N VAL A 52 -0.24 -6.89 -0.06
CA VAL A 52 -0.45 -7.24 -1.47
C VAL A 52 -1.43 -8.41 -1.65
N ASN A 53 -1.25 -9.50 -0.90
CA ASN A 53 -2.01 -10.75 -1.06
C ASN A 53 -3.33 -10.69 -0.28
N ALA A 54 -4.21 -9.77 -0.70
CA ALA A 54 -5.50 -9.47 -0.07
C ALA A 54 -6.51 -10.64 -0.05
N LEU A 55 -6.36 -11.65 -0.89
CA LEU A 55 -7.19 -12.86 -0.98
C LEU A 55 -6.38 -14.13 -0.71
N GLY A 56 -5.19 -13.98 -0.13
CA GLY A 56 -4.27 -15.05 0.18
C GLY A 56 -3.41 -15.49 -1.00
N HIS A 57 -2.54 -16.46 -0.74
CA HIS A 57 -1.65 -17.08 -1.69
C HIS A 57 -2.37 -18.13 -2.54
N ALA A 58 -2.02 -18.19 -3.83
CA ALA A 58 -2.51 -19.20 -4.78
C ALA A 58 -4.04 -19.37 -4.76
N ASN A 59 -4.79 -18.26 -4.64
CA ASN A 59 -6.25 -18.28 -4.60
C ASN A 59 -6.81 -19.02 -5.85
N PRO A 60 -7.57 -20.12 -5.70
CA PRO A 60 -8.00 -20.95 -6.83
C PRO A 60 -8.79 -20.19 -7.91
N GLU A 61 -9.56 -19.18 -7.52
CA GLU A 61 -10.33 -18.37 -8.46
C GLU A 61 -9.44 -17.47 -9.31
N LEU A 62 -8.38 -16.92 -8.71
CA LEU A 62 -7.39 -16.12 -9.44
C LEU A 62 -6.48 -16.99 -10.30
N VAL A 63 -6.08 -18.17 -9.82
CA VAL A 63 -5.32 -19.15 -10.62
C VAL A 63 -6.10 -19.50 -11.88
N LYS A 64 -7.40 -19.79 -11.76
CA LYS A 64 -8.27 -20.06 -12.91
C LYS A 64 -8.30 -18.90 -13.90
N VAL A 65 -8.44 -17.65 -13.44
CA VAL A 65 -8.43 -16.47 -14.31
C VAL A 65 -7.09 -16.31 -15.03
N ILE A 66 -5.98 -16.55 -14.34
CA ILE A 66 -4.64 -16.54 -14.94
C ILE A 66 -4.57 -17.58 -16.06
N GLU A 67 -4.95 -18.84 -15.79
CA GLU A 67 -4.91 -19.92 -16.77
C GLU A 67 -5.78 -19.65 -17.99
N GLU A 68 -7.00 -19.13 -17.78
CA GLU A 68 -7.94 -18.81 -18.85
C GLU A 68 -7.46 -17.64 -19.71
N GLN A 69 -7.02 -16.54 -19.10
CA GLN A 69 -6.55 -15.36 -19.83
C GLN A 69 -5.21 -15.63 -20.52
N ALA A 70 -4.34 -16.44 -19.90
CA ALA A 70 -3.05 -16.85 -20.46
C ALA A 70 -3.20 -17.70 -21.74
N ARG A 71 -4.34 -18.39 -21.94
CA ARG A 71 -4.60 -19.12 -23.18
C ARG A 71 -5.13 -18.23 -24.31
N LYS A 72 -5.40 -16.95 -24.02
CA LYS A 72 -5.94 -15.97 -24.98
C LYS A 72 -4.86 -14.98 -25.42
N VAL A 73 -4.68 -13.91 -24.66
CA VAL A 73 -3.79 -12.80 -25.01
C VAL A 73 -3.22 -12.17 -23.73
N TRP A 74 -1.92 -11.90 -23.73
CA TRP A 74 -1.21 -11.41 -22.55
C TRP A 74 -0.91 -9.92 -22.68
N HIS A 75 -0.43 -9.51 -23.87
CA HIS A 75 0.06 -8.17 -24.12
C HIS A 75 -0.05 -7.83 -25.61
N ILE A 76 -0.48 -6.60 -25.91
CA ILE A 76 -0.67 -6.09 -27.28
C ILE A 76 -0.20 -4.64 -27.43
N GLY A 77 0.50 -4.08 -26.44
CA GLY A 77 0.79 -2.64 -26.35
C GLY A 77 -0.45 -1.78 -26.15
N ASN A 78 -0.25 -0.45 -26.04
CA ASN A 78 -1.33 0.54 -25.85
C ASN A 78 -1.75 1.25 -27.15
N GLY A 79 -1.26 0.79 -28.30
CA GLY A 79 -1.83 1.17 -29.61
C GLY A 79 -3.20 0.53 -29.87
N TYR A 80 -3.54 -0.50 -29.09
CA TYR A 80 -4.83 -1.18 -29.08
C TYR A 80 -5.40 -1.15 -27.67
N THR A 81 -6.73 -1.17 -27.56
CA THR A 81 -7.40 -1.48 -26.30
C THR A 81 -7.71 -2.97 -26.20
N ASN A 82 -8.17 -3.42 -25.04
CA ASN A 82 -8.58 -4.80 -24.81
C ASN A 82 -9.80 -4.88 -23.89
N GLU A 83 -10.56 -5.97 -23.97
CA GLU A 83 -11.77 -6.08 -23.15
C GLU A 83 -11.49 -6.13 -21.63
N PRO A 84 -10.48 -6.87 -21.12
CA PRO A 84 -10.19 -6.90 -19.69
C PRO A 84 -9.89 -5.51 -19.09
N VAL A 85 -9.10 -4.68 -19.77
CA VAL A 85 -8.81 -3.32 -19.29
C VAL A 85 -10.06 -2.44 -19.27
N LEU A 86 -10.92 -2.54 -20.29
CA LEU A 86 -12.16 -1.77 -20.36
C LEU A 86 -13.16 -2.22 -19.28
N ARG A 87 -13.27 -3.53 -19.02
CA ARG A 87 -14.13 -4.07 -17.95
C ARG A 87 -13.66 -3.60 -16.57
N LEU A 88 -12.36 -3.71 -16.28
CA LEU A 88 -11.80 -3.24 -15.01
C LEU A 88 -12.00 -1.72 -14.83
N ALA A 89 -11.71 -0.92 -15.85
CA ALA A 89 -11.94 0.52 -15.82
C ALA A 89 -13.43 0.86 -15.57
N LYS A 90 -14.34 0.14 -16.23
CA LYS A 90 -15.78 0.33 -16.05
C LYS A 90 -16.22 -0.02 -14.64
N ALA A 91 -15.78 -1.16 -14.10
CA ALA A 91 -16.12 -1.58 -12.73
C ALA A 91 -15.60 -0.59 -11.67
N LEU A 92 -14.37 -0.06 -11.84
CA LEU A 92 -13.81 0.94 -10.92
C LEU A 92 -14.55 2.28 -11.00
N THR A 93 -14.96 2.72 -12.19
CA THR A 93 -15.71 3.99 -12.35
C THR A 93 -17.15 3.87 -11.83
N GLU A 94 -17.76 2.69 -11.85
CA GLU A 94 -19.07 2.46 -11.24
C GLU A 94 -19.01 2.33 -9.72
N ALA A 95 -17.89 1.87 -9.16
CA ALA A 95 -17.72 1.64 -7.73
C ALA A 95 -17.13 2.85 -6.97
N THR A 96 -16.68 3.90 -7.65
CA THR A 96 -15.93 5.01 -7.03
C THR A 96 -16.36 6.37 -7.57
N PHE A 97 -15.70 7.44 -7.10
CA PHE A 97 -15.89 8.80 -7.61
C PHE A 97 -15.39 9.03 -9.04
N ALA A 98 -14.59 8.11 -9.58
CA ALA A 98 -13.83 8.34 -10.79
C ALA A 98 -14.64 8.16 -12.06
N ASP A 99 -14.34 8.96 -13.08
CA ASP A 99 -14.86 8.79 -14.44
C ASP A 99 -13.85 8.10 -15.37
N LYS A 100 -12.57 8.14 -15.00
CA LYS A 100 -11.44 7.66 -15.80
C LYS A 100 -10.45 6.89 -14.94
N ALA A 101 -9.88 5.86 -15.55
CA ALA A 101 -8.80 5.06 -14.99
C ALA A 101 -7.63 5.03 -15.97
N PHE A 102 -6.40 5.04 -15.44
CA PHE A 102 -5.19 4.71 -16.18
C PHE A 102 -4.45 3.62 -15.41
N PHE A 103 -3.87 2.64 -16.12
CA PHE A 103 -3.19 1.50 -15.51
C PHE A 103 -1.70 1.45 -15.85
N CYS A 104 -0.92 1.02 -14.86
CA CYS A 104 0.52 0.78 -14.88
C CYS A 104 0.83 -0.52 -14.13
N ASN A 105 2.06 -0.73 -13.68
CA ASN A 105 2.51 -2.03 -13.15
C ASN A 105 2.75 -2.02 -11.64
N SER A 106 2.80 -0.85 -11.03
CA SER A 106 3.18 -0.69 -9.64
C SER A 106 2.59 0.58 -9.01
N GLY A 107 2.59 0.63 -7.68
CA GLY A 107 2.16 1.83 -6.94
C GLY A 107 3.07 3.04 -7.19
N LEU A 108 4.38 2.84 -7.37
CA LEU A 108 5.27 3.96 -7.68
C LEU A 108 4.95 4.57 -9.05
N GLU A 109 4.64 3.76 -10.07
CA GLU A 109 4.23 4.28 -11.38
C GLU A 109 2.87 4.96 -11.32
N ALA A 110 1.96 4.47 -10.47
CA ALA A 110 0.68 5.11 -10.23
C ALA A 110 0.85 6.50 -9.61
N ASN A 111 1.73 6.61 -8.59
CA ASN A 111 2.05 7.89 -7.96
C ASN A 111 2.80 8.84 -8.91
N GLU A 112 3.74 8.34 -9.73
CA GLU A 112 4.34 9.12 -10.83
C GLU A 112 3.28 9.68 -11.77
N ALA A 113 2.32 8.84 -12.21
CA ALA A 113 1.24 9.25 -13.08
C ALA A 113 0.34 10.31 -12.42
N ALA A 114 -0.03 10.13 -11.15
CA ALA A 114 -0.84 11.09 -10.40
C ALA A 114 -0.14 12.45 -10.23
N LEU A 115 1.13 12.45 -9.82
CA LEU A 115 1.92 13.67 -9.63
C LEU A 115 2.15 14.41 -10.95
N LYS A 116 2.45 13.68 -12.03
CA LYS A 116 2.57 14.26 -13.37
C LYS A 116 1.23 14.80 -13.88
N LEU A 117 0.12 14.09 -13.61
CA LEU A 117 -1.22 14.54 -13.99
C LEU A 117 -1.57 15.84 -13.28
N ALA A 118 -1.30 15.95 -11.97
CA ALA A 118 -1.57 17.15 -11.23
C ALA A 118 -0.74 18.36 -11.71
N ARG A 119 0.56 18.17 -11.97
CA ARG A 119 1.41 19.22 -12.55
C ARG A 119 0.95 19.61 -13.97
N ARG A 120 0.55 18.64 -14.79
CA ARG A 120 0.08 18.90 -16.15
C ARG A 120 -1.27 19.63 -16.15
N TYR A 121 -2.18 19.23 -15.28
CA TYR A 121 -3.45 19.92 -15.06
C TYR A 121 -3.25 21.35 -14.62
N ALA A 122 -2.35 21.59 -13.66
CA ALA A 122 -1.97 22.95 -13.29
C ALA A 122 -1.46 23.72 -14.51
N TYR A 123 -0.52 23.18 -15.28
CA TYR A 123 0.01 23.84 -16.48
C TYR A 123 -1.08 24.19 -17.51
N ASP A 124 -1.94 23.25 -17.89
CA ASP A 124 -2.97 23.47 -18.91
C ASP A 124 -3.98 24.55 -18.49
N HIS A 125 -4.29 24.63 -17.19
CA HIS A 125 -5.22 25.61 -16.62
C HIS A 125 -4.53 26.89 -16.12
N ALA A 126 -3.30 27.19 -16.56
CA ALA A 126 -2.60 28.41 -16.14
C ALA A 126 -3.26 29.71 -16.64
N ALA A 127 -3.84 29.72 -17.83
CA ALA A 127 -4.51 30.89 -18.39
C ALA A 127 -5.72 31.33 -17.56
N GLU A 128 -6.50 30.37 -17.05
CA GLU A 128 -7.64 30.60 -16.14
C GLU A 128 -7.20 31.26 -14.81
N ARG A 129 -5.91 31.18 -14.50
CA ARG A 129 -5.27 31.68 -13.28
C ARG A 129 -4.38 32.89 -13.56
N GLY A 130 -4.63 33.61 -14.65
CA GLY A 130 -3.87 34.80 -15.04
C GLY A 130 -2.43 34.52 -15.46
N GLY A 131 -2.14 33.31 -15.94
CA GLY A 131 -0.81 32.90 -16.42
C GLY A 131 0.17 32.50 -15.32
N LYS A 132 -0.26 32.39 -14.06
CA LYS A 132 0.62 32.05 -12.93
C LYS A 132 1.00 30.56 -12.93
N GLU A 133 2.29 30.27 -12.86
CA GLU A 133 2.80 28.92 -12.68
C GLU A 133 2.40 28.33 -11.31
N LYS A 134 2.11 27.03 -11.29
CA LYS A 134 1.70 26.27 -10.11
C LYS A 134 2.25 24.86 -10.25
N SER A 135 3.22 24.51 -9.41
CA SER A 135 3.99 23.26 -9.55
C SER A 135 4.41 22.65 -8.22
N GLU A 136 4.22 23.38 -7.12
CA GLU A 136 4.60 22.93 -5.79
C GLU A 136 3.73 21.76 -5.34
N ILE A 137 4.33 20.80 -4.65
CA ILE A 137 3.65 19.63 -4.10
C ILE A 137 3.87 19.65 -2.59
N ILE A 138 2.77 19.55 -1.85
CA ILE A 138 2.82 19.29 -0.40
C ILE A 138 2.68 17.78 -0.18
N SER A 139 3.60 17.24 0.60
CA SER A 139 3.60 15.88 1.13
C SER A 139 3.90 15.93 2.64
N PHE A 140 3.97 14.78 3.29
CA PHE A 140 4.06 14.68 4.74
C PHE A 140 5.27 13.89 5.20
N PHE A 141 5.86 14.29 6.33
CA PHE A 141 6.93 13.51 6.95
C PHE A 141 6.49 12.06 7.19
N ASN A 142 7.44 11.13 7.06
CA ASN A 142 7.27 9.69 7.15
C ASN A 142 6.47 9.01 6.01
N SER A 143 5.96 9.77 5.04
CA SER A 143 5.21 9.19 3.91
C SER A 143 6.08 8.29 3.03
N PHE A 144 5.43 7.39 2.29
CA PHE A 144 6.08 6.52 1.31
C PHE A 144 5.26 6.41 0.03
N HIS A 145 5.74 7.02 -1.06
CA HIS A 145 5.03 7.04 -2.35
C HIS A 145 5.74 6.24 -3.46
N GLY A 146 6.87 5.60 -3.17
CA GLY A 146 7.61 4.81 -4.14
C GLY A 146 9.12 5.00 -4.07
N ARG A 147 9.80 4.47 -5.09
CA ARG A 147 11.27 4.44 -5.18
C ARG A 147 11.82 5.01 -6.50
N SER A 148 10.98 5.59 -7.36
CA SER A 148 11.50 6.43 -8.45
C SER A 148 12.07 7.71 -7.87
N LEU A 149 12.97 8.40 -8.59
CA LEU A 149 13.57 9.63 -8.08
C LEU A 149 12.52 10.69 -7.73
N PHE A 150 11.41 10.80 -8.47
CA PHE A 150 10.35 11.75 -8.12
C PHE A 150 9.50 11.28 -6.94
N THR A 151 9.00 10.04 -6.96
CA THR A 151 8.13 9.53 -5.89
C THR A 151 8.84 9.40 -4.55
N VAL A 152 10.12 9.03 -4.55
CA VAL A 152 10.93 8.97 -3.32
C VAL A 152 11.23 10.37 -2.78
N SER A 153 11.36 11.38 -3.66
CA SER A 153 11.55 12.78 -3.26
C SER A 153 10.27 13.42 -2.73
N VAL A 154 9.11 12.94 -3.18
CA VAL A 154 7.80 13.28 -2.61
C VAL A 154 7.54 12.51 -1.31
N GLY A 155 8.19 11.37 -1.11
CA GLY A 155 8.16 10.63 0.16
C GLY A 155 8.90 11.37 1.28
N GLY A 156 8.30 11.47 2.46
CA GLY A 156 8.84 12.24 3.59
C GLY A 156 9.92 11.53 4.42
N GLN A 157 10.79 10.73 3.79
CA GLN A 157 11.86 9.98 4.48
C GLN A 157 13.23 10.25 3.85
N ALA A 158 13.98 11.22 4.40
CA ALA A 158 15.26 11.69 3.86
C ALA A 158 16.30 10.58 3.59
N LYS A 159 16.33 9.54 4.42
CA LYS A 159 17.21 8.36 4.26
C LYS A 159 17.02 7.62 2.93
N TYR A 160 15.87 7.77 2.25
CA TYR A 160 15.60 7.11 0.97
C TYR A 160 15.97 7.96 -0.25
N THR A 161 16.22 9.26 -0.06
CA THR A 161 16.72 10.19 -1.10
C THR A 161 18.22 10.44 -1.00
N GLU A 162 18.84 10.11 0.14
CA GLU A 162 20.27 10.31 0.38
C GLU A 162 21.13 9.64 -0.70
N GLY A 163 22.05 10.39 -1.29
CA GLY A 163 22.96 9.90 -2.33
C GLY A 163 22.42 9.91 -3.77
N PHE A 164 21.15 10.29 -4.00
CA PHE A 164 20.54 10.29 -5.35
C PHE A 164 20.33 11.69 -5.97
N GLY A 165 20.90 12.72 -5.35
CA GLY A 165 20.71 14.11 -5.78
C GLY A 165 21.38 14.46 -7.12
N PRO A 166 20.94 15.55 -7.80
CA PRO A 166 19.88 16.47 -7.38
C PRO A 166 18.47 15.88 -7.55
N ILE A 167 17.61 16.08 -6.53
CA ILE A 167 16.23 15.61 -6.54
C ILE A 167 15.28 16.63 -7.20
N PRO A 168 14.11 16.20 -7.72
CA PRO A 168 13.10 17.11 -8.26
C PRO A 168 12.69 18.19 -7.25
N ALA A 169 12.71 19.44 -7.69
CA ALA A 169 12.35 20.59 -6.86
C ALA A 169 10.84 20.79 -6.72
N GLY A 170 10.45 21.77 -5.89
CA GLY A 170 9.06 22.16 -5.67
C GLY A 170 8.28 21.14 -4.84
N ILE A 171 8.91 20.55 -3.82
CA ILE A 171 8.31 19.59 -2.90
C ILE A 171 8.51 20.10 -1.48
N MET A 172 7.42 20.19 -0.72
CA MET A 172 7.42 20.57 0.69
C MET A 172 6.92 19.40 1.53
N HIS A 173 7.60 19.13 2.65
CA HIS A 173 7.20 18.11 3.61
C HIS A 173 6.72 18.77 4.90
N LEU A 174 5.49 18.47 5.31
CA LEU A 174 4.88 19.00 6.52
C LEU A 174 4.60 17.87 7.54
N PRO A 175 4.41 18.17 8.83
CA PRO A 175 4.00 17.16 9.80
C PRO A 175 2.63 16.56 9.43
N TYR A 176 2.53 15.23 9.43
CA TYR A 176 1.26 14.53 9.22
C TYR A 176 0.30 14.83 10.37
N ASN A 177 -1.00 14.93 10.09
CA ASN A 177 -2.06 15.37 11.02
C ASN A 177 -1.93 16.80 11.57
N ASP A 178 -0.99 17.62 11.09
CA ASP A 178 -0.88 19.04 11.47
C ASP A 178 -1.54 19.96 10.42
N LEU A 179 -2.87 20.09 10.51
CA LEU A 179 -3.63 20.93 9.57
C LEU A 179 -3.23 22.41 9.64
N LYS A 180 -2.84 22.92 10.82
CA LYS A 180 -2.47 24.34 10.99
C LYS A 180 -1.24 24.68 10.18
N THR A 181 -0.24 23.81 10.19
CA THR A 181 0.97 23.97 9.38
C THR A 181 0.65 23.91 7.88
N VAL A 182 -0.30 23.05 7.47
CA VAL A 182 -0.76 23.03 6.06
C VAL A 182 -1.44 24.33 5.68
N GLU A 183 -2.37 24.84 6.50
CA GLU A 183 -3.07 26.11 6.25
C GLU A 183 -2.12 27.30 6.11
N ALA A 184 -1.04 27.33 6.91
CA ALA A 184 -0.02 28.38 6.84
C ALA A 184 0.91 28.27 5.62
N THR A 185 0.99 27.10 5.00
CA THR A 185 1.98 26.82 3.92
C THR A 185 1.34 26.73 2.53
N ILE A 186 0.13 26.18 2.43
CA ILE A 186 -0.54 26.01 1.15
C ILE A 186 -0.81 27.37 0.50
N SER A 187 -0.57 27.45 -0.80
CA SER A 187 -0.67 28.70 -1.55
C SER A 187 -1.21 28.47 -2.95
N ASP A 188 -1.40 29.57 -3.68
CA ASP A 188 -1.84 29.51 -5.08
C ASP A 188 -0.80 28.84 -6.00
N ALA A 189 0.46 28.73 -5.56
CA ALA A 189 1.53 28.01 -6.25
C ALA A 189 1.50 26.47 -6.05
N THR A 190 0.70 25.97 -5.09
CA THR A 190 0.58 24.54 -4.77
C THR A 190 -0.26 23.78 -5.79
N ALA A 191 0.36 22.98 -6.67
CA ALA A 191 -0.35 22.14 -7.64
C ALA A 191 -1.12 20.98 -6.99
N ALA A 192 -0.53 20.35 -5.98
CA ALA A 192 -1.14 19.20 -5.33
C ALA A 192 -0.76 19.06 -3.86
N VAL A 193 -1.66 18.43 -3.11
CA VAL A 193 -1.37 17.83 -1.81
C VAL A 193 -1.51 16.32 -1.98
N ILE A 194 -0.44 15.56 -1.74
CA ILE A 194 -0.47 14.10 -1.75
C ILE A 194 -0.40 13.56 -0.32
N VAL A 195 -1.29 12.62 0.00
CA VAL A 195 -1.44 12.11 1.36
C VAL A 195 -1.88 10.65 1.35
N GLU A 196 -1.33 9.85 2.27
CA GLU A 196 -1.86 8.51 2.57
C GLU A 196 -3.00 8.66 3.61
N PRO A 197 -4.20 8.08 3.41
CA PRO A 197 -5.26 8.10 4.42
C PRO A 197 -4.87 7.39 5.74
N VAL A 198 -3.93 6.45 5.64
CA VAL A 198 -3.19 5.87 6.77
C VAL A 198 -1.75 5.74 6.30
N GLN A 199 -0.80 6.42 6.96
CA GLN A 199 0.61 6.23 6.64
C GLN A 199 1.05 4.82 7.03
N GLY A 200 1.24 3.95 6.03
CA GLY A 200 1.51 2.53 6.27
C GLY A 200 2.93 2.29 6.74
N GLU A 201 3.91 2.77 5.98
CA GLU A 201 5.34 2.68 6.35
C GLU A 201 5.69 3.61 7.51
N GLY A 202 5.00 4.74 7.63
CA GLY A 202 5.17 5.75 8.69
C GLY A 202 4.64 5.34 10.07
N GLY A 203 4.44 4.04 10.31
CA GLY A 203 4.04 3.50 11.60
C GLY A 203 2.56 3.13 11.71
N VAL A 204 1.87 2.87 10.59
CA VAL A 204 0.43 2.57 10.56
C VAL A 204 -0.36 3.64 11.31
N LEU A 205 -0.18 4.89 10.88
CA LEU A 205 -0.76 6.06 11.54
C LEU A 205 -1.97 6.56 10.72
N PRO A 206 -3.22 6.39 11.20
CA PRO A 206 -4.39 6.93 10.53
C PRO A 206 -4.40 8.46 10.51
N ALA A 207 -4.97 9.03 9.45
CA ALA A 207 -5.25 10.44 9.42
C ALA A 207 -6.35 10.81 10.43
N ASP A 208 -6.25 11.98 11.04
CA ASP A 208 -7.37 12.54 11.78
C ASP A 208 -8.49 12.92 10.78
N PRO A 209 -9.77 12.60 11.05
CA PRO A 209 -10.85 12.95 10.12
C PRO A 209 -10.94 14.45 9.83
N SER A 210 -10.64 15.30 10.81
CA SER A 210 -10.59 16.76 10.62
C SER A 210 -9.43 17.19 9.74
N PHE A 211 -8.31 16.47 9.77
CA PHE A 211 -7.15 16.75 8.93
C PHE A 211 -7.47 16.50 7.46
N LEU A 212 -7.99 15.33 7.07
CA LEU A 212 -8.34 15.08 5.66
C LEU A 212 -9.45 16.00 5.13
N LYS A 213 -10.47 16.29 5.95
CA LYS A 213 -11.50 17.28 5.59
C LYS A 213 -10.91 18.67 5.39
N GLY A 214 -9.97 19.05 6.25
CA GLY A 214 -9.23 20.29 6.13
C GLY A 214 -8.38 20.35 4.85
N LEU A 215 -7.65 19.27 4.52
CA LEU A 215 -6.88 19.17 3.28
C LEU A 215 -7.77 19.36 2.06
N ARG A 216 -8.93 18.72 2.02
CA ARG A 216 -9.92 18.90 0.94
C ARG A 216 -10.34 20.35 0.78
N ALA A 217 -10.76 21.00 1.88
CA ALA A 217 -11.19 22.39 1.85
C ALA A 217 -10.07 23.35 1.43
N LEU A 218 -8.84 23.11 1.87
CA LEU A 218 -7.67 23.90 1.48
C LEU A 218 -7.30 23.69 0.01
N CYS A 219 -7.34 22.45 -0.49
CA CYS A 219 -7.15 22.15 -1.90
C CYS A 219 -8.19 22.89 -2.77
N ASP A 220 -9.47 22.85 -2.36
CA ASP A 220 -10.54 23.57 -3.06
C ASP A 220 -10.30 25.08 -3.09
N LYS A 221 -9.96 25.66 -1.93
CA LYS A 221 -9.68 27.10 -1.77
C LYS A 221 -8.55 27.58 -2.69
N HIS A 222 -7.48 26.80 -2.81
CA HIS A 222 -6.29 27.17 -3.58
C HIS A 222 -6.28 26.60 -5.01
N GLY A 223 -7.34 25.90 -5.42
CA GLY A 223 -7.39 25.17 -6.69
C GLY A 223 -6.26 24.15 -6.84
N ALA A 224 -5.76 23.59 -5.74
CA ALA A 224 -4.80 22.48 -5.74
C ALA A 224 -5.57 21.15 -5.85
N LEU A 225 -4.92 20.12 -6.41
CA LEU A 225 -5.52 18.78 -6.43
C LEU A 225 -5.16 18.00 -5.17
N LEU A 226 -6.16 17.37 -4.54
CA LEU A 226 -5.97 16.41 -3.46
C LEU A 226 -5.71 15.01 -4.06
N ILE A 227 -4.54 14.46 -3.79
CA ILE A 227 -4.15 13.11 -4.21
C ILE A 227 -4.17 12.19 -2.99
N PHE A 228 -5.00 11.15 -3.03
CA PHE A 228 -4.91 10.07 -2.06
C PHE A 228 -4.06 8.93 -2.59
N ASP A 229 -2.95 8.66 -1.90
CA ASP A 229 -2.20 7.44 -2.10
C ASP A 229 -2.88 6.30 -1.33
N GLU A 230 -3.69 5.53 -2.06
CA GLU A 230 -4.39 4.37 -1.54
C GLU A 230 -3.76 3.06 -2.05
N VAL A 231 -2.48 3.10 -2.46
CA VAL A 231 -1.74 1.90 -2.85
C VAL A 231 -1.76 0.84 -1.75
N GLN A 232 -1.69 1.27 -0.48
CA GLN A 232 -1.67 0.37 0.67
C GLN A 232 -3.02 0.26 1.40
N THR A 233 -3.80 1.34 1.46
CA THR A 233 -5.07 1.40 2.20
C THR A 233 -6.29 1.01 1.37
N GLY A 234 -6.14 0.97 0.05
CA GLY A 234 -7.23 0.68 -0.87
C GLY A 234 -7.52 -0.82 -1.03
N VAL A 235 -8.46 -1.07 -1.94
CA VAL A 235 -8.94 -2.40 -2.34
C VAL A 235 -9.31 -3.27 -1.14
N GLY A 236 -10.20 -2.77 -0.30
CA GLY A 236 -10.79 -3.53 0.82
C GLY A 236 -9.97 -3.53 2.11
N ARG A 237 -8.71 -3.07 2.10
CA ARG A 237 -7.79 -3.19 3.24
C ARG A 237 -8.36 -2.66 4.55
N THR A 238 -9.05 -1.52 4.49
CA THR A 238 -9.61 -0.83 5.66
C THR A 238 -11.04 -1.27 6.00
N GLY A 239 -11.66 -2.15 5.22
CA GLY A 239 -13.06 -2.57 5.39
C GLY A 239 -14.09 -1.80 4.57
N THR A 240 -13.62 -0.94 3.66
CA THR A 240 -14.35 -0.36 2.52
C THR A 240 -13.51 -0.54 1.26
N LEU A 241 -14.08 -0.32 0.06
CA LEU A 241 -13.31 -0.53 -1.16
C LEU A 241 -12.07 0.38 -1.19
N TYR A 242 -12.23 1.64 -0.82
CA TYR A 242 -11.12 2.56 -0.55
C TYR A 242 -11.35 3.31 0.78
N ALA A 243 -10.28 3.73 1.44
CA ALA A 243 -10.37 4.37 2.76
C ALA A 243 -11.07 5.73 2.71
N TYR A 244 -10.99 6.45 1.58
CA TYR A 244 -11.67 7.74 1.39
C TYR A 244 -13.18 7.67 1.69
N GLU A 245 -13.80 6.51 1.44
CA GLU A 245 -15.23 6.27 1.69
C GLU A 245 -15.57 6.35 3.19
N GLN A 246 -14.69 5.85 4.07
CA GLN A 246 -14.90 5.91 5.53
C GLN A 246 -14.69 7.32 6.07
N TYR A 247 -13.75 8.07 5.48
CA TYR A 247 -13.50 9.45 5.87
C TYR A 247 -14.57 10.41 5.33
N GLY A 248 -15.31 10.01 4.29
CA GLY A 248 -16.25 10.88 3.58
C GLY A 248 -15.55 12.06 2.90
N VAL A 249 -14.33 11.85 2.40
CA VAL A 249 -13.51 12.87 1.73
C VAL A 249 -13.12 12.36 0.37
N THR A 250 -13.72 12.89 -0.69
CA THR A 250 -13.41 12.49 -2.07
C THR A 250 -12.13 13.19 -2.56
N PRO A 251 -11.08 12.44 -2.96
CA PRO A 251 -9.89 13.03 -3.57
C PRO A 251 -10.15 13.43 -5.02
N ASP A 252 -9.25 14.21 -5.61
CA ASP A 252 -9.28 14.56 -7.04
C ASP A 252 -8.61 13.46 -7.89
N ILE A 253 -7.56 12.84 -7.33
CA ILE A 253 -6.85 11.70 -7.90
C ILE A 253 -6.63 10.68 -6.79
N LEU A 254 -6.90 9.41 -7.07
CA LEU A 254 -6.58 8.29 -6.19
C LEU A 254 -5.60 7.36 -6.89
N THR A 255 -4.58 6.89 -6.19
CA THR A 255 -3.68 5.84 -6.70
C THR A 255 -3.96 4.49 -6.04
N THR A 256 -3.88 3.42 -6.82
CA THR A 256 -4.23 2.05 -6.39
C THR A 256 -3.24 1.05 -6.96
N ALA A 257 -2.86 0.04 -6.17
CA ALA A 257 -1.99 -1.07 -6.60
C ALA A 257 -2.10 -2.23 -5.59
N LYS A 258 -0.99 -2.95 -5.32
CA LYS A 258 -0.87 -4.01 -4.29
C LYS A 258 -2.05 -5.00 -4.32
N ALA A 259 -2.99 -4.83 -3.39
CA ALA A 259 -4.18 -5.63 -3.25
C ALA A 259 -4.97 -5.77 -4.56
N LEU A 260 -4.96 -4.73 -5.43
CA LEU A 260 -5.60 -4.76 -6.74
C LEU A 260 -5.20 -5.97 -7.61
N GLY A 261 -3.95 -6.41 -7.53
CA GLY A 261 -3.46 -7.54 -8.31
C GLY A 261 -3.35 -8.84 -7.53
N ASN A 262 -3.57 -8.83 -6.22
CA ASN A 262 -3.35 -9.97 -5.32
C ASN A 262 -2.05 -10.75 -5.63
N GLY A 263 -0.93 -10.03 -5.68
CA GLY A 263 0.39 -10.59 -6.01
C GLY A 263 0.82 -10.42 -7.47
N TYR A 264 -0.11 -10.17 -8.40
CA TYR A 264 0.24 -9.81 -9.78
C TYR A 264 0.58 -8.30 -9.89
N PRO A 265 1.64 -7.90 -10.62
CA PRO A 265 2.00 -6.49 -10.77
C PRO A 265 0.93 -5.70 -11.54
N ILE A 266 0.26 -4.78 -10.86
CA ILE A 266 -0.64 -3.79 -11.44
C ILE A 266 -0.72 -2.58 -10.52
N GLY A 267 -0.79 -1.40 -11.12
CA GLY A 267 -1.16 -0.17 -10.45
C GLY A 267 -2.05 0.68 -11.34
N GLY A 268 -2.55 1.79 -10.83
CA GLY A 268 -3.29 2.74 -11.63
C GLY A 268 -3.72 3.98 -10.87
N ILE A 269 -4.25 4.94 -11.61
CA ILE A 269 -4.88 6.14 -11.07
C ILE A 269 -6.36 6.15 -11.42
N LEU A 270 -7.16 6.67 -10.51
CA LEU A 270 -8.58 6.94 -10.65
C LEU A 270 -8.80 8.44 -10.50
N THR A 271 -9.52 9.07 -11.44
CA THR A 271 -9.75 10.53 -11.43
C THR A 271 -10.99 10.91 -12.24
N THR A 272 -11.35 12.19 -12.21
CA THR A 272 -12.49 12.76 -12.95
C THR A 272 -12.15 13.01 -14.42
N SER A 273 -13.18 13.09 -15.27
CA SER A 273 -13.01 13.41 -16.70
C SER A 273 -12.35 14.77 -16.91
N LYS A 274 -12.64 15.75 -16.02
CA LYS A 274 -12.07 17.09 -16.07
C LYS A 274 -10.55 17.05 -15.95
N ILE A 275 -10.04 16.34 -14.95
CA ILE A 275 -8.60 16.27 -14.69
C ILE A 275 -7.91 15.36 -15.72
N ALA A 276 -8.52 14.22 -16.05
CA ALA A 276 -7.96 13.27 -17.00
C ALA A 276 -7.70 13.86 -18.40
N ALA A 277 -8.45 14.89 -18.81
CA ALA A 277 -8.29 15.55 -20.11
C ALA A 277 -6.87 16.13 -20.33
N SER A 278 -6.15 16.46 -19.25
CA SER A 278 -4.75 16.94 -19.30
C SER A 278 -3.74 15.86 -19.70
N PHE A 279 -4.08 14.58 -19.58
CA PHE A 279 -3.31 13.48 -20.17
C PHE A 279 -3.79 13.15 -21.58
N SER A 280 -3.57 14.10 -22.50
CA SER A 280 -3.82 13.88 -23.94
C SER A 280 -2.88 12.81 -24.52
N PRO A 281 -3.17 12.24 -25.71
CA PRO A 281 -2.28 11.26 -26.35
C PRO A 281 -0.82 11.75 -26.42
N GLY A 282 0.12 10.89 -26.02
CA GLY A 282 1.57 11.17 -26.03
C GLY A 282 2.14 11.84 -24.77
N THR A 283 1.30 12.27 -23.82
CA THR A 283 1.76 12.98 -22.61
C THR A 283 2.25 12.05 -21.50
N HIS A 284 1.73 10.82 -21.48
CA HIS A 284 2.13 9.74 -20.59
C HIS A 284 1.94 8.40 -21.31
N GLY A 285 2.63 7.35 -20.86
CA GLY A 285 2.49 6.01 -21.39
C GLY A 285 3.17 4.98 -20.50
N CYS A 286 2.81 3.72 -20.69
CA CYS A 286 3.42 2.59 -20.02
C CYS A 286 3.31 1.38 -20.95
N THR A 287 4.41 0.68 -21.25
CA THR A 287 4.36 -0.47 -22.17
C THR A 287 3.41 -1.54 -21.65
N TYR A 288 3.64 -2.03 -20.44
CA TYR A 288 2.85 -3.12 -19.84
C TYR A 288 1.57 -2.65 -19.15
N GLY A 289 1.40 -1.34 -18.92
CA GLY A 289 0.22 -0.78 -18.29
C GLY A 289 -1.04 -1.11 -19.07
N GLY A 290 -2.07 -1.61 -18.38
CA GLY A 290 -3.34 -2.00 -19.00
C GLY A 290 -3.30 -3.30 -19.83
N ASN A 291 -2.29 -4.15 -19.63
CA ASN A 291 -2.23 -5.43 -20.33
C ASN A 291 -3.41 -6.36 -19.94
N PRO A 292 -3.93 -7.18 -20.89
CA PRO A 292 -5.08 -8.04 -20.66
C PRO A 292 -4.94 -9.03 -19.48
N LEU A 293 -3.74 -9.55 -19.23
CA LEU A 293 -3.53 -10.54 -18.16
C LEU A 293 -3.68 -9.91 -16.77
N ALA A 294 -2.95 -8.83 -16.51
CA ALA A 294 -3.02 -8.11 -15.23
C ALA A 294 -4.44 -7.59 -14.96
N THR A 295 -5.10 -7.05 -15.98
CA THR A 295 -6.43 -6.43 -15.83
C THR A 295 -7.55 -7.45 -15.68
N ALA A 296 -7.44 -8.65 -16.26
CA ALA A 296 -8.36 -9.75 -15.99
C ALA A 296 -8.26 -10.22 -14.53
N ILE A 297 -7.03 -10.40 -14.01
CA ILE A 297 -6.79 -10.76 -12.61
C ILE A 297 -7.37 -9.70 -11.69
N ALA A 298 -7.04 -8.44 -11.92
CA ALA A 298 -7.51 -7.33 -11.10
C ALA A 298 -9.03 -7.15 -11.16
N GLY A 299 -9.66 -7.42 -12.31
CA GLY A 299 -11.11 -7.48 -12.43
C GLY A 299 -11.72 -8.52 -11.49
N ARG A 300 -11.16 -9.74 -11.47
CA ARG A 300 -11.64 -10.79 -10.56
C ARG A 300 -11.37 -10.48 -9.09
N VAL A 301 -10.22 -9.88 -8.78
CA VAL A 301 -9.91 -9.41 -7.42
C VAL A 301 -10.94 -8.40 -6.95
N LEU A 302 -11.27 -7.41 -7.79
CA LEU A 302 -12.27 -6.39 -7.48
C LEU A 302 -13.65 -7.01 -7.23
N GLU A 303 -14.09 -7.96 -8.07
CA GLU A 303 -15.36 -8.67 -7.89
C GLU A 303 -15.44 -9.43 -6.56
N LEU A 304 -14.36 -10.09 -6.14
CA LEU A 304 -14.30 -10.85 -4.90
C LEU A 304 -14.25 -9.96 -3.66
N ILE A 305 -13.53 -8.83 -3.74
CA ILE A 305 -13.34 -7.92 -2.62
C ILE A 305 -14.52 -6.97 -2.44
N ASN A 306 -15.09 -6.43 -3.54
CA ASN A 306 -16.12 -5.41 -3.51
C ASN A 306 -17.52 -6.00 -3.26
N THR A 307 -17.65 -6.78 -2.18
CA THR A 307 -18.92 -7.35 -1.72
C THR A 307 -19.13 -6.99 -0.26
N ALA A 308 -20.39 -6.86 0.16
CA ALA A 308 -20.72 -6.60 1.55
C ALA A 308 -20.19 -7.70 2.48
N GLU A 309 -20.17 -8.97 2.02
CA GLU A 309 -19.65 -10.10 2.78
C GLU A 309 -18.14 -9.95 3.05
N THR A 310 -17.32 -9.72 2.02
CA THR A 310 -15.88 -9.58 2.19
C THR A 310 -15.54 -8.35 3.04
N LEU A 311 -16.14 -7.20 2.75
CA LEU A 311 -15.85 -5.95 3.45
C LEU A 311 -16.29 -5.97 4.94
N ASN A 312 -17.45 -6.57 5.25
CA ASN A 312 -17.84 -6.79 6.65
C ASN A 312 -16.97 -7.85 7.34
N GLY A 313 -16.54 -8.87 6.58
CA GLY A 313 -15.59 -9.87 7.04
C GLY A 313 -14.24 -9.29 7.47
N VAL A 314 -13.77 -8.20 6.82
CA VAL A 314 -12.57 -7.46 7.24
C VAL A 314 -12.75 -6.84 8.63
N LYS A 315 -13.92 -6.25 8.91
CA LYS A 315 -14.22 -5.64 10.22
C LYS A 315 -14.25 -6.68 11.33
N ALA A 316 -14.94 -7.81 11.11
CA ALA A 316 -15.00 -8.89 12.08
C ALA A 316 -13.60 -9.47 12.41
N ARG A 317 -12.73 -9.59 11.40
CA ARG A 317 -11.35 -10.04 11.60
C ARG A 317 -10.49 -8.99 12.29
N HIS A 318 -10.68 -7.72 11.97
CA HIS A 318 -10.04 -6.61 12.68
C HIS A 318 -10.31 -6.70 14.19
N ASP A 319 -11.58 -6.78 14.58
CA ASP A 319 -11.97 -6.88 16.00
C ASP A 319 -11.31 -8.07 16.70
N HIS A 320 -11.20 -9.20 16.00
CA HIS A 320 -10.55 -10.40 16.52
C HIS A 320 -9.04 -10.22 16.71
N PHE A 321 -8.36 -9.58 15.75
CA PHE A 321 -6.94 -9.20 15.88
C PHE A 321 -6.72 -8.25 17.05
N ILE A 322 -7.50 -7.17 17.15
CA ILE A 322 -7.36 -6.17 18.21
C ILE A 322 -7.52 -6.84 19.58
N LYS A 323 -8.60 -7.59 19.79
CA LYS A 323 -8.84 -8.33 21.03
C LYS A 323 -7.69 -9.28 21.38
N GLY A 324 -7.16 -9.98 20.38
CA GLY A 324 -6.03 -10.89 20.54
C GLY A 324 -4.75 -10.19 20.98
N ILE A 325 -4.36 -9.12 20.28
CA ILE A 325 -3.15 -8.34 20.56
C ILE A 325 -3.26 -7.65 21.92
N GLU A 326 -4.42 -7.07 22.24
CA GLU A 326 -4.66 -6.46 23.55
C GLU A 326 -4.60 -7.48 24.69
N GLY A 327 -5.13 -8.69 24.48
CA GLY A 327 -5.01 -9.78 25.43
C GLY A 327 -3.55 -10.15 25.71
N ILE A 328 -2.73 -10.28 24.67
CA ILE A 328 -1.29 -10.50 24.78
C ILE A 328 -0.63 -9.34 25.53
N ASN A 329 -1.00 -8.10 25.18
CA ASN A 329 -0.44 -6.91 25.80
C ASN A 329 -0.78 -6.78 27.29
N ALA A 330 -1.97 -7.21 27.72
CA ALA A 330 -2.36 -7.23 29.13
C ALA A 330 -1.45 -8.15 29.97
N ARG A 331 -0.88 -9.20 29.37
CA ARG A 331 0.04 -10.14 30.04
C ARG A 331 1.50 -9.69 30.02
N HIS A 332 1.95 -9.09 28.92
CA HIS A 332 3.38 -8.82 28.70
C HIS A 332 3.74 -7.33 28.71
N GLY A 333 2.79 -6.43 28.50
CA GLY A 333 2.93 -4.99 28.64
C GLY A 333 3.88 -4.32 27.65
N VAL A 334 4.09 -4.90 26.46
CA VAL A 334 5.08 -4.47 25.46
C VAL A 334 4.57 -3.33 24.57
N PHE A 335 3.27 -3.29 24.28
CA PHE A 335 2.67 -2.32 23.36
C PHE A 335 2.04 -1.16 24.13
N GLU A 336 2.25 0.06 23.64
CA GLU A 336 1.62 1.29 24.13
C GLU A 336 0.19 1.42 23.60
N GLN A 337 0.01 1.17 22.32
CA GLN A 337 -1.29 1.23 21.65
C GLN A 337 -1.33 0.28 20.45
N VAL A 338 -2.53 -0.17 20.10
CA VAL A 338 -2.82 -0.84 18.84
C VAL A 338 -3.66 0.11 18.01
N ARG A 339 -3.25 0.39 16.78
CA ARG A 339 -3.88 1.37 15.87
C ARG A 339 -3.96 0.86 14.45
N GLY A 340 -4.59 1.62 13.56
CA GLY A 340 -4.77 1.29 12.15
C GLY A 340 -6.23 1.25 11.74
N MET A 341 -6.51 0.68 10.58
CA MET A 341 -7.88 0.57 10.02
C MET A 341 -8.03 -0.78 9.31
N GLY A 342 -9.13 -1.48 9.58
CA GLY A 342 -9.39 -2.82 9.02
C GLY A 342 -8.20 -3.76 9.25
N LEU A 343 -7.77 -4.46 8.21
CA LEU A 343 -6.64 -5.38 8.31
C LEU A 343 -5.31 -4.73 7.92
N LEU A 344 -5.14 -3.43 8.20
CA LEU A 344 -3.86 -2.75 8.31
C LEU A 344 -3.70 -2.30 9.77
N ILE A 345 -2.93 -3.05 10.54
CA ILE A 345 -2.85 -2.90 12.01
C ILE A 345 -1.40 -2.64 12.41
N GLY A 346 -1.19 -1.73 13.34
CA GLY A 346 0.10 -1.42 13.95
C GLY A 346 0.03 -1.55 15.47
N ALA A 347 0.91 -2.37 16.05
CA ALA A 347 1.11 -2.44 17.49
C ALA A 347 2.37 -1.64 17.85
N VAL A 348 2.16 -0.49 18.46
CA VAL A 348 3.20 0.49 18.81
C VAL A 348 3.86 0.06 20.09
N LEU A 349 5.20 0.01 20.11
CA LEU A 349 5.97 -0.35 21.29
C LEU A 349 5.99 0.77 22.32
N LYS A 350 5.96 0.39 23.60
CA LYS A 350 6.22 1.35 24.68
C LYS A 350 7.66 1.86 24.62
N PRO A 351 7.96 3.03 25.23
CA PRO A 351 9.31 3.57 25.30
C PRO A 351 10.38 2.59 25.82
N ALA A 352 10.02 1.71 26.77
CA ALA A 352 10.91 0.67 27.30
C ALA A 352 11.36 -0.38 26.25
N PHE A 353 10.67 -0.44 25.10
CA PHE A 353 10.93 -1.36 24.00
C PHE A 353 11.27 -0.61 22.69
N ALA A 354 11.64 0.67 22.76
CA ALA A 354 11.97 1.46 21.58
C ALA A 354 13.09 0.78 20.75
N GLY A 355 12.93 0.77 19.43
CA GLY A 355 13.82 0.14 18.46
C GLY A 355 13.68 -1.37 18.32
N ARG A 356 12.82 -2.02 19.11
CA ARG A 356 12.75 -3.49 19.21
C ARG A 356 11.68 -4.14 18.34
N ALA A 357 11.02 -3.43 17.42
CA ALA A 357 9.98 -4.03 16.58
C ALA A 357 10.51 -5.16 15.72
N LYS A 358 11.75 -5.01 15.20
CA LYS A 358 12.41 -6.05 14.42
C LYS A 358 12.68 -7.32 15.23
N ASP A 359 12.98 -7.20 16.52
CA ASP A 359 13.21 -8.35 17.40
C ASP A 359 11.94 -9.18 17.57
N ILE A 360 10.78 -8.54 17.74
CA ILE A 360 9.49 -9.24 17.79
C ILE A 360 9.21 -9.95 16.47
N VAL A 361 9.47 -9.30 15.32
CA VAL A 361 9.32 -9.94 14.00
C VAL A 361 10.22 -11.15 13.86
N THR A 362 11.51 -11.01 14.16
CA THR A 362 12.48 -12.12 14.06
C THR A 362 12.16 -13.25 15.02
N GLU A 363 11.70 -12.96 16.23
CA GLU A 363 11.27 -14.00 17.16
C GLU A 363 9.94 -14.65 16.73
N SER A 364 9.04 -13.89 16.10
CA SER A 364 7.81 -14.44 15.53
C SER A 364 8.09 -15.40 14.37
N GLU A 365 9.07 -15.08 13.51
CA GLU A 365 9.53 -15.97 12.44
C GLU A 365 10.03 -17.31 13.01
N LYS A 366 10.79 -17.27 14.12
CA LYS A 366 11.21 -18.49 14.85
C LYS A 366 10.04 -19.27 15.48
N ASN A 367 8.86 -18.67 15.59
CA ASN A 367 7.64 -19.31 16.07
C ASN A 367 6.63 -19.60 14.95
N GLY A 368 7.05 -19.55 13.67
CA GLY A 368 6.18 -19.88 12.53
C GLY A 368 5.18 -18.77 12.20
N LEU A 369 5.51 -17.50 12.45
CA LEU A 369 4.67 -16.36 12.13
C LEU A 369 5.46 -15.31 11.34
N MET A 370 4.90 -14.86 10.22
CA MET A 370 5.46 -13.77 9.43
C MET A 370 4.79 -12.45 9.81
N LEU A 371 5.61 -11.44 10.13
CA LEU A 371 5.17 -10.09 10.50
C LEU A 371 5.96 -9.02 9.75
N LEU A 372 5.46 -7.79 9.80
CA LEU A 372 6.14 -6.62 9.25
C LEU A 372 6.57 -5.68 10.38
N VAL A 373 7.44 -4.75 10.02
CA VAL A 373 7.66 -3.53 10.79
C VAL A 373 7.09 -2.32 10.04
N ALA A 374 6.82 -1.24 10.76
CA ALA A 374 6.53 0.08 10.21
C ALA A 374 7.32 1.13 11.01
N GLY A 375 8.59 1.31 10.62
CA GLY A 375 9.58 1.98 11.48
C GLY A 375 10.14 1.05 12.55
N ALA A 376 10.98 1.59 13.43
CA ALA A 376 11.70 0.80 14.44
C ALA A 376 10.82 0.40 15.65
N ASP A 377 9.69 1.08 15.82
CA ASP A 377 8.86 1.03 17.04
C ASP A 377 7.45 0.46 16.82
N VAL A 378 7.13 -0.02 15.62
CA VAL A 378 5.78 -0.54 15.31
C VAL A 378 5.88 -1.89 14.63
N VAL A 379 5.22 -2.90 15.24
CA VAL A 379 4.96 -4.19 14.61
C VAL A 379 3.72 -4.05 13.75
N ARG A 380 3.81 -4.39 12.45
CA ARG A 380 2.74 -4.21 11.48
C ARG A 380 2.16 -5.55 11.04
N PHE A 381 0.83 -5.57 10.90
CA PHE A 381 0.03 -6.68 10.40
C PHE A 381 -0.75 -6.21 9.18
N ALA A 382 -0.70 -7.01 8.12
CA ALA A 382 -1.46 -6.81 6.89
C ALA A 382 -1.84 -8.16 6.24
N PRO A 383 -2.55 -9.06 6.95
CA PRO A 383 -2.89 -10.40 6.47
C PRO A 383 -3.80 -10.38 5.24
N SER A 384 -4.13 -11.54 4.69
CA SER A 384 -5.24 -11.65 3.73
C SER A 384 -6.55 -11.10 4.33
N LEU A 385 -7.39 -10.47 3.50
CA LEU A 385 -8.70 -9.95 3.90
C LEU A 385 -9.67 -11.06 4.30
N ASN A 386 -9.50 -12.24 3.71
CA ASN A 386 -10.31 -13.42 3.97
C ASN A 386 -9.64 -14.43 4.92
N ILE A 387 -8.55 -14.07 5.63
CA ILE A 387 -7.82 -14.96 6.53
C ILE A 387 -8.77 -15.71 7.50
N PRO A 388 -8.73 -17.04 7.59
CA PRO A 388 -9.60 -17.78 8.52
C PRO A 388 -9.33 -17.38 9.98
N PHE A 389 -10.37 -17.33 10.82
CA PHE A 389 -10.21 -17.04 12.26
C PHE A 389 -9.23 -17.99 12.96
N ALA A 390 -9.23 -19.28 12.57
CA ALA A 390 -8.28 -20.26 13.10
C ALA A 390 -6.81 -19.92 12.76
N ASP A 391 -6.54 -19.32 11.61
CA ASP A 391 -5.19 -18.85 11.26
C ASP A 391 -4.83 -17.59 12.05
N ILE A 392 -5.82 -16.72 12.33
CA ILE A 392 -5.61 -15.58 13.24
C ILE A 392 -5.23 -16.09 14.64
N ASP A 393 -5.98 -17.06 15.18
CA ASP A 393 -5.70 -17.64 16.50
C ASP A 393 -4.32 -18.30 16.57
N ALA A 394 -3.97 -19.09 15.55
CA ALA A 394 -2.65 -19.73 15.48
C ALA A 394 -1.52 -18.71 15.41
N GLY A 395 -1.66 -17.66 14.60
CA GLY A 395 -0.66 -16.60 14.51
C GLY A 395 -0.57 -15.78 15.79
N LEU A 396 -1.68 -15.46 16.46
CA LEU A 396 -1.67 -14.77 17.76
C LEU A 396 -0.96 -15.60 18.85
N ALA A 397 -1.14 -16.92 18.86
CA ALA A 397 -0.41 -17.80 19.77
C ALA A 397 1.11 -17.79 19.52
N SER A 398 1.54 -17.71 18.27
CA SER A 398 2.96 -17.54 17.92
C SER A 398 3.49 -16.14 18.26
N LEU A 399 2.68 -15.10 18.07
CA LEU A 399 3.01 -13.73 18.48
C LEU A 399 3.22 -13.65 19.99
N GLU A 400 2.36 -14.30 20.79
CA GLU A 400 2.48 -14.29 22.25
C GLU A 400 3.82 -14.85 22.73
N LYS A 401 4.27 -15.98 22.15
CA LYS A 401 5.59 -16.55 22.44
C LYS A 401 6.72 -15.56 22.14
N ALA A 402 6.65 -14.89 20.99
CA ALA A 402 7.65 -13.91 20.59
C ALA A 402 7.68 -12.69 21.51
N VAL A 403 6.51 -12.15 21.83
CA VAL A 403 6.35 -11.02 22.75
C VAL A 403 6.86 -11.39 24.15
N ALA A 404 6.56 -12.60 24.65
CA ALA A 404 7.04 -13.08 25.94
C ALA A 404 8.58 -13.16 26.00
N THR A 405 9.21 -13.70 24.95
CA THR A 405 10.68 -13.76 24.85
C THR A 405 11.30 -12.37 24.88
N VAL A 406 10.81 -11.43 24.06
CA VAL A 406 11.34 -10.06 24.01
C VAL A 406 11.13 -9.35 25.35
N ALA A 407 9.94 -9.49 25.95
CA ALA A 407 9.63 -8.94 27.27
C ALA A 407 10.57 -9.46 28.38
N ALA A 408 10.95 -10.74 28.34
CA ALA A 408 11.89 -11.32 29.29
C ALA A 408 13.31 -10.76 29.11
N THR A 409 13.80 -10.62 27.87
CA THR A 409 15.15 -10.08 27.61
C THR A 409 15.29 -8.62 28.04
N ALA A 410 14.23 -7.81 27.93
CA ALA A 410 14.25 -6.40 28.34
C ALA A 410 14.24 -6.20 29.86
N LYS A 411 13.75 -7.18 30.65
CA LYS A 411 13.81 -7.14 32.11
C LYS A 411 15.18 -7.56 32.67
N ALA A 412 15.99 -8.22 31.86
CA ALA A 412 17.31 -8.73 32.24
C ALA A 412 18.46 -7.78 31.87
N ALA A 413 18.20 -6.83 30.96
CA ALA A 413 19.07 -5.70 30.64
C ALA A 413 18.74 -4.50 31.52
#